data_AF-A0A485PPL7-F1
#
_entry.id   AF-A0A485PPL7-F1
#
_cell.length_a   1.000
_cell.length_b   1.000
_cell.length_c   1.000
_cell.angle_alpha   90.00
_cell.angle_beta   90.00
_cell.angle_gamma   90.00
#
_symmetry.space_group_name_H-M   'P 1'
#
loop_
_entity.id
_entity.type
_entity.pdbx_description
1 polymer ?
#
loop_
_entity_poly.entity_id
_entity_poly.type
_entity_poly.pdbx_seq_one_letter_code
_entity_poly.pdbx_strand_id
1 'polypeptide(L)' 'MASASRVVQRSKGRKSPDLLIHQGPPDTAEIIKTLRQKYRRKLVSREEIEFIQRGGPE' A
#
# COMPACT_ATOMS: atom_id res chain seq x y z
N MET A 1 -37.18 -17.41 -14.00
CA MET A 1 -35.92 -17.85 -14.64
C MET A 1 -34.82 -17.78 -13.59
N ALA A 2 -34.49 -18.92 -12.96
CA ALA A 2 -33.43 -18.99 -11.95
C ALA A 2 -32.16 -19.52 -12.63
N SER A 3 -31.04 -18.78 -12.50
CA SER A 3 -29.72 -19.32 -12.80
C SER A 3 -28.80 -18.96 -11.64
N ALA A 4 -28.69 -19.89 -10.70
CA ALA A 4 -27.70 -19.85 -9.64
C ALA A 4 -26.38 -20.37 -10.22
N SER A 5 -25.40 -19.48 -10.42
CA SER A 5 -24.09 -19.88 -10.91
C SER A 5 -23.14 -20.18 -9.75
N ARG A 6 -22.54 -21.36 -9.84
CA ARG A 6 -21.78 -22.10 -8.82
C ARG A 6 -20.68 -21.29 -8.14
N VAL A 7 -20.66 -21.39 -6.81
CA VAL A 7 -19.52 -21.06 -5.94
C VAL A 7 -18.26 -21.80 -6.42
N VAL A 8 -17.21 -21.05 -6.75
CA VAL A 8 -15.87 -21.61 -6.96
C VAL A 8 -15.30 -21.97 -5.60
N GLN A 9 -15.36 -23.25 -5.25
CA GLN A 9 -14.59 -23.83 -4.16
C GLN A 9 -13.24 -24.35 -4.66
N ARG A 10 -12.24 -24.20 -3.79
CA ARG A 10 -10.91 -24.84 -3.76
C ARG A 10 -9.81 -24.08 -4.53
N SER A 11 -8.64 -23.85 -3.94
CA SER A 11 -7.87 -24.76 -3.07
C SER A 11 -7.18 -24.05 -1.89
N LYS A 12 -7.26 -24.64 -0.70
CA LYS A 12 -6.25 -24.42 0.36
C LYS A 12 -5.04 -25.30 0.05
N GLY A 13 -3.86 -24.68 0.01
CA GLY A 13 -2.58 -25.34 0.23
C GLY A 13 -1.71 -25.54 -1.01
N ARG A 14 -0.69 -24.68 -1.14
CA ARG A 14 0.71 -25.09 -1.26
C ARG A 14 1.55 -24.04 -0.54
N LYS A 15 2.19 -24.41 0.59
CA LYS A 15 3.33 -23.67 1.10
C LYS A 15 4.46 -23.99 0.13
N SER A 16 4.73 -23.11 -0.82
CA SER A 16 5.92 -23.19 -1.65
C SER A 16 7.12 -22.81 -0.77
N PRO A 17 8.10 -23.69 -0.55
CA PRO A 17 9.34 -23.29 0.09
C PRO A 17 10.11 -22.46 -0.93
N ASP A 18 10.58 -21.30 -0.48
CA ASP A 18 11.76 -20.65 -1.05
C ASP A 18 11.66 -20.17 -2.50
N LEU A 19 10.63 -19.37 -2.79
CA LEU A 19 10.75 -18.34 -3.82
C LEU A 19 10.92 -17.02 -3.09
N LEU A 20 12.09 -16.40 -3.25
CA LEU A 20 12.43 -15.04 -2.86
C LEU A 20 11.38 -14.06 -3.41
N ILE A 21 10.21 -13.96 -2.76
CA ILE A 21 9.25 -12.93 -3.07
C ILE A 21 9.73 -11.65 -2.38
N HIS A 22 10.76 -11.04 -2.94
CA HIS A 22 10.88 -9.59 -2.82
C HIS A 22 9.70 -9.00 -3.61
N GLN A 23 8.56 -8.90 -2.92
CA GLN A 23 7.30 -8.35 -3.43
C GLN A 23 7.53 -6.88 -3.80
N GLY A 24 7.85 -6.61 -5.06
CA GLY A 24 8.04 -5.26 -5.57
C GLY A 24 9.08 -4.43 -4.80
N PRO A 25 9.19 -3.13 -5.08
CA PRO A 25 9.87 -2.21 -4.17
C PRO A 25 9.26 -2.38 -2.77
N PRO A 26 10.07 -2.43 -1.69
CA PRO A 26 9.53 -2.50 -0.35
C PRO A 26 8.49 -1.41 -0.14
N ASP A 27 7.43 -1.70 0.62
CA ASP A 27 6.38 -0.72 0.89
C ASP A 27 7.03 0.62 1.27
N THR A 28 6.53 1.70 0.69
CA THR A 28 7.17 3.03 0.82
C THR A 28 7.32 3.40 2.29
N ALA A 29 6.37 2.99 3.15
CA ALA A 29 6.45 3.20 4.58
C ALA A 29 7.60 2.42 5.25
N GLU A 30 7.91 1.20 4.79
CA GLU A 30 9.03 0.41 5.29
C GLU A 30 10.38 1.00 4.87
N ILE A 31 10.49 1.49 3.62
CA ILE A 31 11.68 2.20 3.15
C ILE A 31 11.92 3.48 3.97
N ILE A 32 10.87 4.27 4.21
CA ILE A 32 11.01 5.52 4.98
C ILE A 32 11.57 5.27 6.39
N LYS A 33 11.22 4.13 7.01
CA LYS A 33 11.76 3.75 8.33
C LYS A 33 13.27 3.48 8.27
N THR A 34 13.81 2.97 7.17
CA THR A 34 15.25 2.68 7.05
C THR A 34 16.09 3.91 6.68
N LEU A 35 15.47 4.95 6.11
CA LEU A 35 16.17 6.17 5.71
C LEU A 35 16.65 6.99 6.92
N ARG A 36 17.81 7.64 6.80
CA ARG A 36 18.29 8.63 7.78
C ARG A 36 17.33 9.82 7.84
N GLN A 37 17.19 10.42 9.03
CA GLN A 37 16.22 11.50 9.28
C GLN A 37 16.33 12.67 8.28
N LYS A 38 17.53 13.03 7.81
CA LYS A 38 17.73 14.11 6.82
C LYS A 38 17.06 13.89 5.46
N TYR A 39 16.69 12.65 5.13
CA TYR A 39 16.01 12.29 3.89
C TYR A 39 14.53 11.98 4.09
N ARG A 40 14.05 11.90 5.34
CA ARG A 40 12.65 11.66 5.62
C ARG A 40 11.87 12.97 5.42
N ARG A 41 10.75 12.90 4.70
CA ARG A 41 9.83 14.03 4.58
C ARG A 41 9.18 14.30 5.94
N LYS A 42 8.92 15.57 6.24
CA LYS A 42 8.14 15.93 7.44
C LYS A 42 6.70 15.47 7.26
N LEU A 43 6.05 15.09 8.35
CA LEU A 43 4.61 14.89 8.37
C LEU A 43 3.95 16.25 8.10
N VAL A 44 2.99 16.25 7.18
CA VAL A 44 2.19 17.41 6.81
C VAL A 44 0.87 17.30 7.57
N SER A 45 0.38 18.39 8.16
CA SER A 45 -0.89 18.39 8.87
C SER A 45 -2.06 18.28 7.88
N ARG A 46 -3.26 17.95 8.38
CA ARG A 46 -4.43 17.82 7.50
C ARG A 46 -4.80 19.15 6.85
N GLU A 47 -4.69 20.24 7.60
CA GLU A 47 -4.95 21.61 7.14
C GLU A 47 -3.98 21.99 6.03
N GLU A 48 -2.70 21.66 6.18
CA GLU A 48 -1.68 21.93 5.17
C GLU A 48 -1.87 21.05 3.92
N ILE A 49 -2.30 19.79 4.08
CA ILE A 49 -2.69 18.92 2.96
C ILE A 49 -3.85 19.55 2.16
N GLU A 50 -4.87 20.07 2.85
CA GLU A 50 -6.03 20.71 2.22
C GLU A 50 -5.64 22.03 1.53
N PHE A 51 -4.79 22.82 2.16
CA PHE A 51 -4.23 24.05 1.56
C PHE A 51 -3.42 23.75 0.29
N ILE A 52 -2.56 22.72 0.32
CA ILE A 52 -1.79 22.28 -0.84
C ILE A 52 -2.70 21.76 -1.95
N GLN A 53 -3.72 20.96 -1.62
CA GLN A 53 -4.67 20.43 -2.61
C GLN A 53 -5.54 21.51 -3.25
N ARG A 54 -5.93 22.54 -2.47
CA ARG A 54 -6.72 23.68 -2.97
C ARG A 54 -5.91 24.62 -3.85
N GLY A 55 -4.58 24.64 -3.72
CA GLY A 55 -3.70 25.50 -4.50
C GLY A 55 -3.41 26.86 -3.86
N GLY A 56 -3.67 27.01 -2.55
CA GLY A 56 -3.43 28.26 -1.82
C GLY A 56 -4.71 28.98 -1.37
N PRO A 57 -4.58 30.22 -0.87
CA PRO A 57 -5.72 31.05 -0.51
C PRO A 57 -6.40 31.62 -1.77
N GLU A 58 -7.70 31.86 -1.67
CA GLU A 58 -8.51 32.64 -2.64
C GLU A 58 -8.24 34.14 -2.50
#